data_AF-A0AAU4KAK8-F1
#
_entry.id   AF-A0AAU4KAK8-F1
#
_cell.length_a   1.000
_cell.length_b   1.000
_cell.length_c   1.000
_cell.angle_alpha   90.00
_cell.angle_beta   90.00
_cell.angle_gamma   90.00
#
_symmetry.space_group_name_H-M   'P 1'
#
loop_
_entity.id
_entity.type
_entity.pdbx_description
1 polymer ?
#
loop_
_entity_poly.entity_id
_entity_poly.type
_entity_poly.pdbx_seq_one_letter_code
_entity_poly.pdbx_strand_id
1 'polypeptide(L)'
;MCGRAARPWADALAALSTDAGEPHQPTRSHALWALSRLGDARCVPRLVRRLAEERHGFASHPAVTETVRLLAETGADAAPARPALRAFLDADERPVRHGTWRSVPEDDALCEAARAALLAASAPGGAT
;
A
#
# COMPACT_ATOMS: atom_id res chain seq x y z
N MET A 1 14.76 5.77 -6.07
CA MET A 1 15.25 4.81 -7.08
C MET A 1 16.54 4.14 -6.59
N CYS A 2 16.54 2.82 -6.41
CA CYS A 2 17.74 2.07 -6.03
C CYS A 2 18.78 2.03 -7.17
N GLY A 3 20.08 2.17 -6.84
CA GLY A 3 21.16 2.23 -7.83
C GLY A 3 21.37 0.93 -8.63
N ARG A 4 22.18 0.98 -9.70
CA ARG A 4 22.36 -0.12 -10.68
C ARG A 4 22.64 -1.50 -10.06
N ALA A 5 23.36 -1.54 -8.94
CA ALA A 5 23.71 -2.77 -8.24
C ALA A 5 22.49 -3.48 -7.59
N ALA A 6 21.46 -2.73 -7.20
CA ALA A 6 20.27 -3.28 -6.54
C ALA A 6 19.19 -3.74 -7.54
N ARG A 7 19.34 -3.42 -8.83
CA ARG A 7 18.34 -3.70 -9.87
C ARG A 7 17.97 -5.18 -10.02
N PRO A 8 18.92 -6.14 -10.03
CA PRO A 8 18.57 -7.56 -10.12
C PRO A 8 17.72 -8.05 -8.94
N TRP A 9 17.96 -7.51 -7.74
CA TRP A 9 17.21 -7.84 -6.54
C TRP A 9 15.79 -7.25 -6.58
N ALA A 10 15.65 -6.01 -7.05
CA ALA A 10 14.34 -5.41 -7.28
C ALA A 10 13.52 -6.19 -8.32
N ASP A 11 14.17 -6.69 -9.39
CA ASP A 11 13.53 -7.53 -10.40
C ASP A 11 13.06 -8.87 -9.84
N ALA A 12 13.88 -9.52 -9.00
CA ALA A 12 13.50 -10.76 -8.32
C ALA A 12 12.32 -10.55 -7.36
N LEU A 13 12.33 -9.47 -6.58
CA LEU A 13 11.22 -9.11 -5.69
C LEU A 13 9.94 -8.81 -6.49
N ALA A 14 10.05 -8.11 -7.62
CA ALA A 14 8.91 -7.83 -8.49
C ALA A 14 8.27 -9.12 -9.01
N ALA A 15 9.08 -10.11 -9.42
CA ALA A 15 8.58 -11.42 -9.83
C ALA A 15 7.81 -12.14 -8.70
N LEU A 16 8.38 -12.17 -7.48
CA LEU A 16 7.77 -12.78 -6.29
C LEU A 16 6.50 -12.08 -5.80
N SER A 17 6.27 -10.81 -6.17
CA SER A 17 5.05 -10.09 -5.76
C SER A 17 3.75 -10.59 -6.42
N THR A 18 3.88 -11.48 -7.41
CA THR A 18 2.78 -12.00 -8.22
C THR A 18 2.35 -13.40 -7.80
N ASP A 19 1.07 -13.72 -8.00
CA ASP A 19 0.54 -15.06 -7.69
C ASP A 19 1.19 -16.15 -8.57
N ALA A 20 1.62 -15.79 -9.78
CA ALA A 20 2.35 -16.66 -10.69
C ALA A 20 3.81 -16.88 -10.28
N GLY A 21 4.45 -15.86 -9.70
CA GLY A 21 5.84 -15.95 -9.23
C GLY A 21 5.98 -16.58 -7.85
N GLU A 22 4.95 -16.47 -7.00
CA GLU A 22 4.94 -17.03 -5.65
C GLU A 22 3.50 -17.25 -5.15
N PRO A 23 3.04 -18.50 -4.95
CA PRO A 23 1.68 -18.78 -4.47
C PRO A 23 1.47 -18.47 -2.98
N HIS A 24 2.53 -18.41 -2.16
CA HIS A 24 2.42 -18.15 -0.73
C HIS A 24 2.23 -16.67 -0.43
N GLN A 25 1.05 -16.30 0.07
CA GLN A 25 0.67 -14.90 0.33
C GLN A 25 1.66 -14.16 1.26
N PRO A 26 2.14 -14.74 2.37
CA PRO A 26 3.11 -14.06 3.24
C PRO A 26 4.40 -13.68 2.52
N THR A 27 4.91 -14.55 1.63
CA THR A 27 6.11 -14.24 0.83
C THR A 27 5.87 -13.09 -0.12
N ARG A 28 4.70 -13.06 -0.78
CA ARG A 28 4.31 -11.93 -1.64
C ARG A 28 4.21 -10.62 -0.85
N SER A 29 3.66 -10.65 0.36
CA SER A 29 3.57 -9.49 1.24
C SER A 29 4.95 -8.95 1.62
N HIS A 30 5.91 -9.82 1.93
CA HIS A 30 7.29 -9.41 2.19
C HIS A 30 7.98 -8.86 0.95
N ALA A 31 7.70 -9.40 -0.24
CA ALA A 31 8.22 -8.87 -1.49
C ALA A 31 7.69 -7.45 -1.77
N LEU A 32 6.39 -7.21 -1.55
CA LEU A 32 5.79 -5.88 -1.66
C LEU A 32 6.36 -4.89 -0.64
N TRP A 33 6.58 -5.33 0.61
CA TRP A 33 7.25 -4.53 1.63
C TRP A 33 8.68 -4.14 1.23
N ALA A 34 9.46 -5.08 0.69
CA ALA A 34 10.81 -4.77 0.25
C ALA A 34 10.81 -3.76 -0.92
N LEU A 35 9.88 -3.92 -1.88
CA LEU A 35 9.75 -3.01 -3.01
C LEU A 35 9.32 -1.59 -2.61
N SER A 36 8.41 -1.43 -1.63
CA SER A 36 8.02 -0.09 -1.14
C SER A 36 9.22 0.62 -0.52
N ARG A 37 10.05 -0.09 0.27
CA ARG A 37 11.26 0.50 0.88
C ARG A 37 12.34 0.87 -0.14
N LEU A 38 12.36 0.16 -1.27
CA LEU A 38 13.24 0.51 -2.40
C LEU A 38 12.71 1.70 -3.21
N GLY A 39 11.48 2.13 -2.96
CA GLY A 39 10.77 3.13 -3.77
C GLY A 39 10.51 2.60 -5.19
N ASP A 40 10.25 1.30 -5.33
CA ASP A 40 9.99 0.69 -6.64
C ASP A 40 8.49 0.77 -6.95
N ALA A 41 8.13 1.64 -7.90
CA ALA A 41 6.74 1.88 -8.30
C ALA A 41 6.00 0.62 -8.80
N ARG A 42 6.71 -0.47 -9.14
CA ARG A 42 6.09 -1.74 -9.58
C ARG A 42 5.24 -2.39 -8.49
N CYS A 43 5.45 -2.06 -7.21
CA CYS A 43 4.58 -2.56 -6.14
C CYS A 43 3.20 -1.88 -6.11
N VAL A 44 3.08 -0.65 -6.63
CA VAL A 44 1.89 0.20 -6.49
C VAL A 44 0.62 -0.44 -7.04
N PRO A 45 0.58 -1.01 -8.26
CA PRO A 45 -0.64 -1.63 -8.78
C PRO A 45 -1.15 -2.79 -7.91
N ARG A 46 -0.23 -3.54 -7.30
CA ARG A 46 -0.56 -4.67 -6.41
C ARG A 46 -1.08 -4.18 -5.07
N LEU A 47 -0.48 -3.13 -4.50
CA LEU A 47 -0.96 -2.50 -3.27
C LEU A 47 -2.34 -1.85 -3.46
N VAL A 48 -2.59 -1.22 -4.61
CA VAL A 48 -3.92 -0.68 -4.97
C VAL A 48 -4.97 -1.79 -5.08
N ARG A 49 -4.64 -2.89 -5.75
CA ARG A 49 -5.54 -4.06 -5.83
C ARG A 49 -5.83 -4.62 -4.44
N ARG A 50 -4.80 -4.77 -3.62
CA ARG A 50 -4.91 -5.25 -2.24
C ARG A 50 -5.81 -4.34 -1.40
N LEU A 51 -5.66 -3.01 -1.49
CA LEU A 51 -6.52 -2.05 -0.80
C LEU A 51 -8.00 -2.20 -1.18
N ALA A 52 -8.29 -2.43 -2.47
CA ALA A 52 -9.66 -2.67 -2.95
C ALA A 52 -10.22 -4.02 -2.46
N GLU A 53 -9.42 -5.09 -2.52
CA GLU A 53 -9.79 -6.42 -2.01
C GLU A 53 -10.04 -6.40 -0.49
N GLU A 54 -9.19 -5.72 0.26
CA GLU A 54 -9.31 -5.61 1.72
C GLU A 54 -10.53 -4.78 2.13
N ARG A 55 -10.90 -3.75 1.35
CA ARG A 55 -12.11 -2.94 1.58
C ARG A 55 -13.40 -3.74 1.43
N HIS A 56 -13.48 -4.62 0.42
CA HIS A 56 -14.70 -5.39 0.14
C HIS A 56 -14.70 -6.78 0.80
N GLY A 57 -13.58 -7.19 1.38
CA GLY A 57 -13.38 -8.50 2.01
C GLY A 57 -13.50 -8.48 3.53
N PHE A 58 -13.16 -9.62 4.15
CA PHE A 58 -13.06 -9.78 5.61
C PHE A 58 -11.67 -9.41 6.14
N ALA A 59 -10.96 -8.51 5.47
CA ALA A 59 -9.61 -8.17 5.86
C ALA A 59 -9.61 -7.49 7.23
N SER A 60 -8.57 -7.79 8.02
CA SER A 60 -8.40 -7.17 9.32
C SER A 60 -7.88 -5.74 9.17
N HIS A 61 -8.26 -4.85 10.08
CA HIS A 61 -7.75 -3.47 10.12
C HIS A 61 -6.21 -3.36 10.01
N PRO A 62 -5.40 -4.21 10.68
CA PRO A 62 -3.95 -4.20 10.50
C PRO A 62 -3.48 -4.43 9.06
N ALA A 63 -4.21 -5.22 8.27
CA ALA A 63 -3.86 -5.49 6.88
C ALA A 63 -4.05 -4.25 5.99
N VAL A 64 -5.16 -3.54 6.17
CA VAL A 64 -5.45 -2.27 5.46
C VAL A 64 -4.44 -1.19 5.85
N THR A 65 -4.17 -1.05 7.15
CA THR A 65 -3.18 -0.10 7.68
C THR A 65 -1.79 -0.36 7.12
N GLU A 66 -1.39 -1.62 7.01
CA GLU A 66 -0.11 -1.98 6.38
C GLU A 66 -0.10 -1.58 4.91
N THR A 67 -1.13 -1.94 4.13
CA THR A 67 -1.21 -1.57 2.71
C THR A 67 -1.10 -0.05 2.50
N VAL A 68 -1.77 0.76 3.33
CA VAL A 68 -1.70 2.22 3.28
C VAL A 68 -0.31 2.74 3.64
N ARG A 69 0.36 2.15 4.64
CA ARG A 69 1.75 2.50 4.99
C ARG A 69 2.71 2.22 3.84
N LEU A 70 2.61 1.06 3.20
CA LEU A 70 3.47 0.70 2.07
C LEU A 70 3.31 1.68 0.90
N LEU A 71 2.07 2.15 0.65
CA LEU A 71 1.82 3.21 -0.33
C LEU A 71 2.47 4.54 0.07
N ALA A 72 2.42 4.92 1.35
CA ALA A 72 3.07 6.12 1.85
C ALA A 72 4.61 6.05 1.73
N GLU A 73 5.21 4.90 2.07
CA GLU A 73 6.65 4.67 1.98
C GLU A 73 7.17 4.74 0.54
N THR A 74 6.33 4.38 -0.44
CA THR A 74 6.67 4.49 -1.85
C THR A 74 6.73 5.96 -2.32
N GLY A 75 6.09 6.89 -1.60
CA GLY A 75 6.21 8.33 -1.82
C GLY A 75 5.59 8.79 -3.15
N ALA A 76 6.27 9.71 -3.85
CA ALA A 76 5.77 10.30 -5.10
C ALA A 76 5.51 9.26 -6.20
N ASP A 77 6.23 8.14 -6.18
CA ASP A 77 6.05 7.03 -7.11
C ASP A 77 4.71 6.30 -6.90
N ALA A 78 4.03 6.52 -5.76
CA ALA A 78 2.67 6.06 -5.50
C ALA A 78 1.58 6.96 -6.11
N ALA A 79 1.92 7.93 -6.97
CA ALA A 79 0.93 8.75 -7.69
C ALA A 79 -0.21 7.96 -8.36
N PRO A 80 0.01 6.76 -8.94
CA PRO A 80 -1.08 5.94 -9.48
C PRO A 80 -2.11 5.47 -8.43
N ALA A 81 -1.76 5.44 -7.14
CA ALA A 81 -2.66 5.05 -6.06
C ALA A 81 -3.60 6.17 -5.59
N ARG A 82 -3.41 7.42 -6.04
CA ARG A 82 -4.22 8.58 -5.60
C ARG A 82 -5.73 8.36 -5.75
N PRO A 83 -6.26 7.83 -6.88
CA PRO A 83 -7.70 7.61 -7.01
C PRO A 83 -8.23 6.58 -5.99
N ALA A 84 -7.46 5.53 -5.72
CA ALA A 84 -7.83 4.50 -4.75
C ALA A 84 -7.80 5.04 -3.31
N LEU A 85 -6.78 5.83 -2.95
CA LEU A 85 -6.69 6.50 -1.65
C LEU A 85 -7.83 7.52 -1.46
N ARG A 86 -8.18 8.26 -2.51
CA ARG A 86 -9.32 9.18 -2.49
C ARG A 86 -10.63 8.43 -2.30
N ALA A 87 -10.89 7.40 -3.10
CA ALA A 87 -12.08 6.57 -2.96
C ALA A 87 -12.18 5.88 -1.59
N PHE A 88 -11.03 5.49 -1.00
CA PHE A 88 -10.94 4.97 0.35
C PHE A 88 -11.39 5.99 1.41
N LEU A 89 -10.91 7.24 1.30
CA LEU A 89 -11.26 8.33 2.23
C LEU A 89 -12.68 8.86 2.03
N ASP A 90 -13.20 8.82 0.80
CA ASP A 90 -14.54 9.30 0.45
C ASP A 90 -15.62 8.24 0.72
N ALA A 91 -15.23 7.04 1.18
CA ALA A 91 -16.16 6.01 1.59
C ALA A 91 -16.93 6.44 2.84
N ASP A 92 -18.25 6.52 2.73
CA ASP A 92 -19.13 6.79 3.89
C ASP A 92 -19.23 5.57 4.84
N GLU A 93 -18.79 4.40 4.39
CA GLU A 93 -18.64 3.22 5.24
C GLU A 93 -17.35 3.29 6.05
N ARG A 94 -17.49 3.23 7.37
CA ARG A 94 -16.34 3.11 8.28
C ARG A 94 -15.49 1.89 7.91
N PRO A 95 -14.18 2.06 7.65
CA PRO A 95 -13.29 0.97 7.28
C PRO A 95 -13.24 -0.17 8.33
N VAL A 96 -13.42 0.14 9.61
CA VAL A 96 -13.48 -0.85 10.69
C VAL A 96 -14.93 -1.26 10.95
N ARG A 97 -15.25 -2.54 10.70
CA ARG A 97 -16.55 -3.11 11.08
C ARG A 97 -16.79 -3.01 12.59
N HIS A 98 -17.96 -2.50 12.95
CA HIS A 98 -18.43 -2.34 14.33
C HIS A 98 -18.30 -3.64 15.14
N GLY A 99 -17.67 -3.56 16.31
CA GLY A 99 -17.55 -4.70 17.22
C GLY A 99 -16.68 -4.47 18.47
N THR A 100 -15.83 -3.44 18.47
CA THR A 100 -14.97 -3.08 19.61
C THR A 100 -15.07 -1.58 19.94
N TRP A 101 -14.84 -1.22 21.21
CA TRP A 101 -14.83 0.18 21.67
C TRP A 101 -13.68 1.02 21.08
N ARG A 102 -12.71 0.37 20.40
CA ARG A 102 -11.58 1.01 19.73
C ARG A 102 -11.79 1.29 18.24
N SER A 103 -12.92 0.87 17.67
CA SER A 103 -13.21 1.05 16.25
C SER A 103 -13.09 2.50 15.76
N VAL A 104 -13.48 3.49 16.58
CA VAL A 104 -13.39 4.91 16.20
C VAL A 104 -11.94 5.43 16.17
N PRO A 105 -11.12 5.30 17.24
CA PRO A 105 -9.70 5.67 17.16
C PRO A 105 -8.89 4.92 16.09
N GLU A 106 -9.22 3.64 15.84
CA GLU A 106 -8.58 2.84 14.80
C GLU A 106 -8.92 3.36 13.40
N ASP A 107 -10.20 3.68 13.14
CA ASP A 107 -10.63 4.36 11.91
C ASP A 107 -9.88 5.69 11.68
N ASP A 108 -9.78 6.52 12.73
CA ASP A 108 -9.15 7.84 12.63
C ASP A 108 -7.66 7.71 12.27
N ALA A 109 -6.95 6.79 12.92
CA ALA A 109 -5.53 6.53 12.64
C ALA A 109 -5.30 6.04 11.20
N LEU A 110 -6.20 5.21 10.69
CA LEU A 110 -6.13 4.72 9.30
C LEU A 110 -6.47 5.82 8.29
N CYS A 111 -7.47 6.65 8.57
CA CYS A 111 -7.77 7.83 7.75
C CYS A 111 -6.58 8.80 7.71
N GLU A 112 -5.94 9.05 8.85
CA GLU A 112 -4.73 9.88 8.92
C GLU A 112 -3.58 9.28 8.10
N ALA A 113 -3.35 7.96 8.21
CA ALA A 113 -2.35 7.27 7.40
C ALA A 113 -2.65 7.39 5.89
N ALA A 114 -3.92 7.26 5.49
CA ALA A 114 -4.33 7.37 4.09
C ALA A 114 -4.19 8.79 3.55
N ARG A 115 -4.49 9.82 4.37
CA ARG A 115 -4.22 11.22 4.02
C ARG A 115 -2.73 11.49 3.87
N ALA A 116 -1.90 10.98 4.78
CA ALA A 116 -0.45 11.09 4.68
C ALA A 116 0.09 10.42 3.40
N ALA A 117 -0.38 9.21 3.08
CA ALA A 117 -0.05 8.52 1.83
C ALA A 117 -0.43 9.35 0.59
N LEU A 118 -1.63 9.97 0.61
CA LEU A 118 -2.11 10.80 -0.48
C LEU A 118 -1.27 12.07 -0.68
N LEU A 119 -0.83 12.69 0.42
CA LEU A 119 0.09 13.83 0.39
C LEU A 119 1.46 13.43 -0.17
N ALA A 120 2.02 12.31 0.30
CA ALA A 120 3.30 11.78 -0.18
C ALA A 120 3.24 11.46 -1.69
N ALA A 121 2.16 10.83 -2.14
CA ALA A 121 1.91 10.56 -3.54
C ALA A 121 1.69 11.83 -4.37
N SER A 122 1.34 12.96 -3.74
CA SER A 122 1.08 14.26 -4.38
C SER A 122 2.29 15.19 -4.44
N ALA A 123 3.36 14.87 -3.71
CA ALA A 123 4.60 15.63 -3.77
C ALA A 123 5.17 15.63 -5.20
N PRO A 124 5.71 16.78 -5.68
CA PRO A 124 6.39 16.82 -6.97
C PRO A 124 7.52 15.80 -6.95
N GLY A 125 7.48 14.82 -7.86
CA GLY A 125 8.48 13.77 -7.96
C GLY A 125 9.86 14.41 -8.07
N GLY A 126 10.71 14.14 -7.08
CA GLY A 126 12.09 14.63 -7.07
C GLY A 126 12.83 14.06 -8.27
N ALA A 127 12.97 14.87 -9.31
CA ALA A 127 13.92 14.66 -10.37
C ALA A 127 15.32 14.96 -9.80
N THR A 128 15.98 13.93 -9.28
CA THR A 128 17.44 13.91 -9.06
C THR A 128 17.95 12.49 -9.30
#